data_AF-A0A974AQX2-F1
#
_entry.id   AF-A0A974AQX2-F1
#
_cell.length_a   1.000
_cell.length_b   1.000
_cell.length_c   1.000
_cell.angle_alpha   90.00
_cell.angle_beta   90.00
_cell.angle_gamma   90.00
#
_symmetry.space_group_name_H-M   'P 1'
#
loop_
_entity.id
_entity.type
_entity.pdbx_description
1 polymer ?
#
loop_
_entity_poly.entity_id
_entity_poly.type
_entity_poly.pdbx_seq_one_letter_code
_entity_poly.pdbx_strand_id
1 'polypeptide(L)'
;MSFIDDAKHWATMPVPGPGRTAAQDDLYEAMSVADLAALWCRLQTLGLKDQTEEFWGATLYFDHLPHDAPDRALDMALHVLASDADKRVKMQLGEKFMSALVYNHAGRLIDRIEAEAAGNARLRWLLGAIHWWAPSRDLKARLARIADEGAWRADEAARDTPGMRIDFSALPLPDLARAFVEQHGKPEKDRDANWHALAEFERQLLDQNPDRAIDLVLAVLEIETDANLLALLAAGLLENAIGPDTIVRIEREAVADQRFRSLLGGVWYHNESDELRARLDAIVKEARA
;
A
#
# COMPACT_ATOMS: atom_id res chain seq x y z
N MET A 1 -24.62 3.49 -10.81
CA MET A 1 -23.21 3.60 -11.22
C MET A 1 -22.77 2.24 -11.75
N SER A 2 -21.76 2.19 -12.63
CA SER A 2 -21.14 0.92 -12.99
C SER A 2 -20.29 0.41 -11.82
N PHE A 3 -20.15 -0.91 -11.66
CA PHE A 3 -19.19 -1.52 -10.71
C PHE A 3 -17.78 -0.92 -10.83
N ILE A 4 -17.37 -0.56 -12.06
CA ILE A 4 -16.07 0.07 -12.31
C ILE A 4 -16.03 1.51 -11.76
N ASP A 5 -17.12 2.26 -11.86
CA ASP A 5 -17.19 3.62 -11.32
C ASP A 5 -17.20 3.59 -9.79
N ASP A 6 -17.91 2.63 -9.20
CA ASP A 6 -17.91 2.42 -7.75
C ASP A 6 -16.52 2.01 -7.24
N ALA A 7 -15.85 1.07 -7.91
CA ALA A 7 -14.49 0.66 -7.54
C ALA A 7 -13.48 1.81 -7.66
N LYS A 8 -13.60 2.66 -8.69
CA LYS A 8 -12.76 3.86 -8.84
C LYS A 8 -13.04 4.89 -7.76
N HIS A 9 -14.31 5.08 -7.42
CA HIS A 9 -14.70 5.96 -6.34
C HIS A 9 -14.02 5.49 -5.04
N TRP A 10 -14.17 4.22 -4.65
CA TRP A 10 -13.51 3.68 -3.46
C TRP A 10 -11.98 3.79 -3.50
N ALA A 11 -11.36 3.52 -4.66
CA ALA A 11 -9.91 3.60 -4.81
C ALA A 11 -9.34 5.03 -4.74
N THR A 12 -10.20 6.05 -4.82
CA THR A 12 -9.81 7.46 -4.79
C THR A 12 -10.46 8.22 -3.64
N MET A 13 -11.06 7.53 -2.66
CA MET A 13 -11.53 8.15 -1.43
C MET A 13 -10.39 8.23 -0.42
N PRO A 14 -10.33 9.29 0.40
CA PRO A 14 -9.38 9.33 1.50
C PRO A 14 -9.67 8.23 2.51
N VAL A 15 -8.62 7.67 3.11
CA VAL A 15 -8.68 6.61 4.12
C VAL A 15 -9.41 7.13 5.37
N PRO A 16 -10.50 6.48 5.81
CA PRO A 16 -11.14 6.82 7.07
C PRO A 16 -10.23 6.47 8.26
N GLY A 17 -10.06 7.36 9.23
CA GLY A 17 -9.24 7.08 10.40
C GLY A 17 -9.45 8.10 11.53
N PRO A 18 -8.96 7.81 12.76
CA PRO A 18 -8.88 8.83 13.80
C PRO A 18 -8.06 9.98 13.22
N GLY A 19 -8.73 11.12 13.02
CA GLY A 19 -8.16 12.23 12.26
C GLY A 19 -6.78 12.63 12.77
N ARG A 20 -5.97 13.17 11.85
CA ARG A 20 -4.72 13.86 12.19
C ARG A 20 -4.96 14.85 13.34
N THR A 21 -3.98 15.02 14.21
CA THR A 21 -4.11 16.05 15.25
C THR A 21 -4.07 17.44 14.61
N ALA A 22 -4.81 18.40 15.17
CA ALA A 22 -4.79 19.79 14.65
C ALA A 22 -3.35 20.36 14.55
N ALA A 23 -2.47 19.96 15.48
CA ALA A 23 -1.07 20.39 15.46
C ALA A 23 -0.27 19.81 14.28
N GLN A 24 -0.55 18.58 13.85
CA GLN A 24 0.08 17.99 12.65
C GLN A 24 -0.44 18.65 11.37
N ASP A 25 -1.73 18.95 11.32
CA ASP A 25 -2.33 19.65 10.18
C ASP A 25 -1.75 21.05 10.03
N ASP A 26 -1.68 21.82 11.11
CA ASP A 26 -1.07 23.15 11.13
C ASP A 26 0.40 23.11 10.67
N LEU A 27 1.15 22.07 11.07
CA LEU A 27 2.54 21.88 10.65
C LEU A 27 2.64 21.70 9.13
N TYR A 28 1.89 20.77 8.54
CA TYR A 28 1.98 20.46 7.12
C TYR A 28 1.39 21.57 6.23
N GLU A 29 0.34 22.25 6.69
CA GLU A 29 -0.21 23.42 6.00
C GLU A 29 0.76 24.60 5.99
N ALA A 30 1.56 24.76 7.04
CA ALA A 30 2.59 25.79 7.12
C ALA A 30 3.83 25.48 6.24
N MET A 31 4.05 24.23 5.83
CA MET A 31 5.19 23.87 4.98
C MET A 31 5.09 24.51 3.60
N SER A 32 6.23 24.84 3.00
CA SER A 32 6.27 25.24 1.60
C SER A 32 5.95 24.05 0.70
N VAL A 33 5.48 24.30 -0.53
CA VAL A 33 5.25 23.22 -1.52
C VAL A 33 6.54 22.43 -1.79
N ALA A 34 7.70 23.11 -1.78
CA ALA A 34 8.99 22.46 -1.99
C ALA A 34 9.33 21.50 -0.83
N ASP A 35 9.08 21.91 0.41
CA ASP A 35 9.32 21.05 1.58
C ASP A 35 8.34 19.88 1.63
N LEU A 36 7.07 20.09 1.26
CA LEU A 36 6.09 19.02 1.11
C LEU A 36 6.50 18.01 0.05
N ALA A 37 6.96 18.49 -1.12
CA ALA A 37 7.44 17.61 -2.18
C ALA A 37 8.66 16.79 -1.74
N ALA A 38 9.59 17.40 -1.00
CA ALA A 38 10.76 16.71 -0.45
C ALA A 38 10.36 15.65 0.59
N LEU A 39 9.44 15.99 1.50
CA LEU A 39 8.88 15.06 2.48
C LEU A 39 8.19 13.89 1.77
N TRP A 40 7.30 14.17 0.82
CA TRP A 40 6.59 13.16 0.05
C TRP A 40 7.57 12.18 -0.62
N CYS A 41 8.62 12.69 -1.28
CA CYS A 41 9.65 11.86 -1.90
C CYS A 41 10.37 10.96 -0.90
N ARG A 42 10.67 11.46 0.31
CA ARG A 42 11.32 10.67 1.37
C ARG A 42 10.43 9.53 1.85
N LEU A 43 9.13 9.78 2.03
CA LEU A 43 8.19 8.75 2.46
C LEU A 43 8.13 7.56 1.49
N GLN A 44 8.25 7.81 0.18
CA GLN A 44 8.26 6.75 -0.84
C GLN A 44 9.47 5.82 -0.74
N THR A 45 10.50 6.18 0.03
CA THR A 45 11.73 5.39 0.20
C THR A 45 11.71 4.51 1.45
N LEU A 46 10.72 4.66 2.32
CA LEU A 46 10.65 3.94 3.58
C LEU A 46 10.09 2.54 3.36
N GLY A 47 10.84 1.53 3.81
CA GLY A 47 10.33 0.18 3.92
C GLY A 47 9.43 0.04 5.14
N LEU A 48 8.74 -1.09 5.25
CA LEU A 48 7.82 -1.32 6.37
C LEU A 48 8.50 -1.17 7.75
N LYS A 49 9.76 -1.61 7.84
CA LYS A 49 10.57 -1.53 9.07
C LYS A 49 11.03 -0.12 9.43
N ASP A 50 11.01 0.81 8.47
CA ASP A 50 11.44 2.20 8.68
C ASP A 50 10.27 3.12 9.08
N GLN A 51 9.03 2.59 9.09
CA GLN A 51 7.83 3.36 9.41
C GLN A 51 7.71 3.60 10.91
N THR A 52 7.41 4.85 11.28
CA THR A 52 7.12 5.26 12.66
C THR A 52 5.66 5.68 12.80
N GLU A 53 5.21 6.03 14.00
CA GLU A 53 3.85 6.55 14.20
C GLU A 53 3.63 7.86 13.38
N GLU A 54 4.66 8.69 13.25
CA GLU A 54 4.63 9.92 12.46
C GLU A 54 4.46 9.67 10.96
N PHE A 55 4.89 8.50 10.46
CA PHE A 55 4.69 8.10 9.06
C PHE A 55 3.20 8.06 8.71
N TRP A 56 2.36 7.54 9.61
CA TRP A 56 0.91 7.45 9.38
C TRP A 56 0.28 8.83 9.31
N GLY A 57 0.66 9.75 10.20
CA GLY A 57 0.17 11.13 10.16
C GLY A 57 0.51 11.84 8.85
N ALA A 58 1.74 11.67 8.35
CA ALA A 58 2.15 12.24 7.06
C ALA A 58 1.44 11.56 5.87
N THR A 59 1.28 10.23 5.91
CA THR A 59 0.57 9.48 4.86
C THR A 59 -0.88 9.93 4.75
N LEU A 60 -1.57 10.10 5.88
CA LEU A 60 -2.93 10.64 5.91
C LEU A 60 -3.00 12.09 5.39
N TYR A 61 -1.98 12.92 5.66
CA TYR A 61 -1.92 14.27 5.08
C TYR A 61 -1.93 14.21 3.54
N PHE A 62 -1.04 13.41 2.96
CA PHE A 62 -0.90 13.31 1.50
C PHE A 62 -2.07 12.58 0.82
N ASP A 63 -2.72 11.66 1.52
CA ASP A 63 -3.93 10.99 1.04
C ASP A 63 -5.11 11.96 0.94
N HIS A 64 -5.24 12.88 1.91
CA HIS A 64 -6.29 13.90 1.92
C HIS A 64 -5.99 15.13 1.04
N LEU A 65 -4.72 15.47 0.84
CA LEU A 65 -4.32 16.70 0.16
C LEU A 65 -4.97 16.90 -1.24
N PRO A 66 -5.08 15.89 -2.13
CA PRO A 66 -5.77 16.03 -3.42
C PRO A 66 -7.25 16.40 -3.30
N HIS A 67 -7.89 16.06 -2.19
CA HIS A 67 -9.31 16.33 -1.92
C HIS A 67 -9.54 17.71 -1.32
N ASP A 68 -8.73 18.05 -0.32
CA ASP A 68 -8.93 19.26 0.50
C ASP A 68 -8.34 20.50 -0.18
N ALA A 69 -7.20 20.36 -0.86
CA ALA A 69 -6.49 21.46 -1.51
C ALA A 69 -5.93 21.05 -2.89
N PRO A 70 -6.80 20.80 -3.91
CA PRO A 70 -6.39 20.24 -5.20
C PRO A 70 -5.36 21.09 -5.98
N ASP A 71 -5.40 22.42 -5.86
CA ASP A 71 -4.39 23.28 -6.50
C ASP A 71 -3.00 23.12 -5.87
N ARG A 72 -2.95 23.03 -4.53
CA ARG A 72 -1.70 22.79 -3.76
C ARG A 72 -1.17 21.39 -4.02
N ALA A 73 -2.06 20.40 -4.14
CA ALA A 73 -1.71 19.05 -4.53
C ALA A 73 -1.05 19.02 -5.92
N LEU A 74 -1.64 19.70 -6.91
CA LEU A 74 -1.05 19.81 -8.25
C LEU A 74 0.31 20.53 -8.20
N ASP A 75 0.45 21.62 -7.44
CA ASP A 75 1.73 22.31 -7.24
C ASP A 75 2.81 21.38 -6.68
N MET A 76 2.47 20.58 -5.68
CA MET A 76 3.38 19.59 -5.09
C MET A 76 3.79 18.52 -6.10
N ALA A 77 2.84 17.97 -6.86
CA ALA A 77 3.13 16.98 -7.89
C ALA A 77 4.09 17.55 -8.96
N LEU A 78 3.89 18.80 -9.38
CA LEU A 78 4.79 19.48 -10.31
C LEU A 78 6.20 19.67 -9.72
N HIS A 79 6.33 20.00 -8.44
CA HIS A 79 7.63 20.10 -7.76
C HIS A 79 8.34 18.75 -7.68
N VAL A 80 7.63 17.66 -7.33
CA VAL A 80 8.17 16.31 -7.34
C VAL A 80 8.66 15.93 -8.74
N LEU A 81 7.86 16.21 -9.77
CA LEU A 81 8.25 15.95 -11.16
C LEU A 81 9.47 16.77 -11.59
N ALA A 82 9.61 18.00 -11.13
CA ALA A 82 10.78 18.84 -11.42
C ALA A 82 12.06 18.36 -10.71
N SER A 83 11.93 17.74 -9.53
CA SER A 83 13.06 17.31 -8.70
C SER A 83 13.95 16.21 -9.32
N ASP A 84 15.08 15.94 -8.66
CA ASP A 84 16.01 14.84 -8.98
C ASP A 84 15.60 13.50 -8.36
N ALA A 85 14.39 13.39 -7.79
CA ALA A 85 13.87 12.11 -7.31
C ALA A 85 13.92 11.06 -8.43
N ASP A 86 14.25 9.82 -8.04
CA ASP A 86 14.31 8.72 -8.99
C ASP A 86 12.95 8.47 -9.66
N LYS A 87 12.99 7.78 -10.79
CA LYS A 87 11.78 7.58 -11.59
C LYS A 87 10.72 6.79 -10.83
N ARG A 88 11.09 5.80 -10.01
CA ARG A 88 10.13 4.97 -9.26
C ARG A 88 9.41 5.77 -8.19
N VAL A 89 10.10 6.69 -7.50
CA VAL A 89 9.45 7.66 -6.61
C VAL A 89 8.41 8.48 -7.37
N LYS A 90 8.76 9.02 -8.55
CA LYS A 90 7.80 9.81 -9.35
C LYS A 90 6.60 8.98 -9.82
N MET A 91 6.77 7.68 -10.05
CA MET A 91 5.66 6.78 -10.41
C MET A 91 4.61 6.66 -9.30
N GLN A 92 5.02 6.77 -8.02
CA GLN A 92 4.10 6.72 -6.88
C GLN A 92 3.09 7.89 -6.87
N LEU A 93 3.38 9.00 -7.57
CA LEU A 93 2.39 10.06 -7.77
C LEU A 93 1.17 9.54 -8.53
N GLY A 94 1.35 8.56 -9.43
CA GLY A 94 0.28 8.05 -10.29
C GLY A 94 -0.71 7.12 -9.58
N GLU A 95 -0.25 6.35 -8.59
CA GLU A 95 -1.04 5.25 -8.01
C GLU A 95 -2.23 5.76 -7.19
N LYS A 96 -2.01 6.75 -6.30
CA LYS A 96 -3.08 7.30 -5.45
C LYS A 96 -3.25 8.81 -5.56
N PHE A 97 -2.15 9.54 -5.69
CA PHE A 97 -2.19 11.00 -5.55
C PHE A 97 -2.82 11.69 -6.77
N MET A 98 -2.24 11.49 -7.96
CA MET A 98 -2.74 12.06 -9.21
C MET A 98 -3.99 11.37 -9.73
N SER A 99 -4.20 10.08 -9.41
CA SER A 99 -5.44 9.37 -9.73
C SER A 99 -6.62 10.00 -8.97
N ALA A 100 -6.47 10.29 -7.67
CA ALA A 100 -7.48 11.00 -6.89
C ALA A 100 -7.71 12.43 -7.41
N LEU A 101 -6.63 13.17 -7.71
CA LEU A 101 -6.72 14.52 -8.27
C LEU A 101 -7.48 14.55 -9.60
N VAL A 102 -7.18 13.62 -10.52
CA VAL A 102 -7.82 13.57 -11.83
C VAL A 102 -9.25 13.05 -11.75
N TYR A 103 -9.52 12.02 -10.95
CA TYR A 103 -10.87 11.50 -10.80
C TYR A 103 -11.82 12.55 -10.22
N ASN A 104 -11.40 13.25 -9.15
CA ASN A 104 -12.27 14.16 -8.42
C ASN A 104 -12.24 15.61 -8.95
N HIS A 105 -11.12 16.05 -9.53
CA HIS A 105 -10.90 17.48 -9.82
C HIS A 105 -10.46 17.78 -11.25
N ALA A 106 -10.35 16.81 -12.17
CA ALA A 106 -9.99 17.11 -13.56
C ALA A 106 -10.93 18.13 -14.21
N GLY A 107 -12.23 18.09 -13.93
CA GLY A 107 -13.17 19.09 -14.48
C GLY A 107 -12.81 20.53 -14.14
N ARG A 108 -12.21 20.77 -12.96
CA ARG A 108 -11.72 22.09 -12.52
C ARG A 108 -10.30 22.37 -13.01
N LEU A 109 -9.43 21.35 -13.00
CA LEU A 109 -7.99 21.52 -13.21
C LEU A 109 -7.55 21.32 -14.67
N ILE A 110 -8.42 20.84 -15.56
CA ILE A 110 -8.02 20.39 -16.91
C ILE A 110 -7.26 21.44 -17.71
N ASP A 111 -7.71 22.70 -17.71
CA ASP A 111 -7.06 23.76 -18.49
C ASP A 111 -5.67 24.05 -17.95
N ARG A 112 -5.50 23.98 -16.62
CA ARG A 112 -4.21 24.13 -15.95
C ARG A 112 -3.28 22.95 -16.25
N ILE A 113 -3.80 21.72 -16.19
CA ILE A 113 -3.04 20.50 -16.53
C ILE A 113 -2.56 20.56 -17.99
N GLU A 114 -3.42 20.97 -18.92
CA GLU A 114 -3.05 21.12 -20.33
C GLU A 114 -1.97 22.20 -20.53
N ALA A 115 -2.08 23.34 -19.84
CA ALA A 115 -1.08 24.41 -19.90
C ALA A 115 0.29 23.96 -19.37
N GLU A 116 0.33 23.31 -18.20
CA GLU A 116 1.57 22.78 -17.60
C GLU A 116 2.19 21.68 -18.47
N ALA A 117 1.35 20.81 -19.04
CA ALA A 117 1.80 19.69 -19.87
C ALA A 117 2.43 20.14 -21.20
N ALA A 118 2.14 21.36 -21.68
CA ALA A 118 2.74 21.86 -22.92
C ALA A 118 4.29 21.92 -22.82
N GLY A 119 4.80 22.36 -21.69
CA GLY A 119 6.25 22.45 -21.42
C GLY A 119 6.85 21.27 -20.65
N ASN A 120 6.01 20.43 -20.02
CA ASN A 120 6.47 19.45 -19.05
C ASN A 120 6.35 18.00 -19.56
N ALA A 121 7.45 17.46 -20.08
CA ALA A 121 7.51 16.06 -20.56
C ALA A 121 7.26 15.04 -19.43
N ARG A 122 7.68 15.33 -18.20
CA ARG A 122 7.48 14.42 -17.06
C ARG A 122 6.02 14.40 -16.62
N LEU A 123 5.30 15.52 -16.73
CA LEU A 123 3.86 15.54 -16.53
C LEU A 123 3.14 14.73 -17.61
N ARG A 124 3.49 14.90 -18.89
CA ARG A 124 2.92 14.09 -19.98
C ARG A 124 3.14 12.59 -19.78
N TRP A 125 4.34 12.20 -19.35
CA TRP A 125 4.66 10.83 -18.94
C TRP A 125 3.76 10.34 -17.81
N LEU A 126 3.62 11.10 -16.72
CA LEU A 126 2.76 10.70 -15.60
C LEU A 126 1.27 10.63 -16.00
N LEU A 127 0.80 11.53 -16.87
CA LEU A 127 -0.56 11.48 -17.41
C LEU A 127 -0.82 10.19 -18.21
N GLY A 128 0.21 9.58 -18.80
CA GLY A 128 0.16 8.25 -19.41
C GLY A 128 -0.35 7.17 -18.46
N ALA A 129 -0.04 7.30 -17.17
CA ALA A 129 -0.52 6.40 -16.12
C ALA A 129 -1.99 6.64 -15.75
N ILE A 130 -2.45 7.90 -15.75
CA ILE A 130 -3.66 8.29 -15.03
C ILE A 130 -4.81 8.87 -15.85
N HIS A 131 -4.63 9.15 -17.15
CA HIS A 131 -5.66 9.83 -17.95
C HIS A 131 -7.03 9.11 -17.97
N TRP A 132 -7.04 7.78 -17.81
CA TRP A 132 -8.25 6.95 -17.80
C TRP A 132 -9.04 7.01 -16.47
N TRP A 133 -8.48 7.65 -15.44
CA TRP A 133 -9.18 7.96 -14.19
C TRP A 133 -10.12 9.14 -14.31
N ALA A 134 -10.04 9.97 -15.35
CA ALA A 134 -10.95 11.11 -15.46
C ALA A 134 -12.42 10.65 -15.50
N PRO A 135 -13.37 11.38 -14.89
CA PRO A 135 -14.72 10.88 -14.67
C PRO A 135 -15.58 10.87 -15.95
N SER A 136 -15.26 11.71 -16.94
CA SER A 136 -16.02 11.82 -18.19
C SER A 136 -15.20 11.38 -19.41
N ARG A 137 -15.90 10.92 -20.46
CA ARG A 137 -15.26 10.55 -21.73
C ARG A 137 -14.50 11.72 -22.37
N ASP A 138 -15.04 12.93 -22.25
CA ASP A 138 -14.40 14.15 -22.75
C ASP A 138 -13.08 14.43 -22.04
N LEU A 139 -13.09 14.43 -20.70
CA LEU A 139 -11.86 14.65 -19.92
C LEU A 139 -10.81 13.57 -20.17
N LYS A 140 -11.23 12.30 -20.29
CA LYS A 140 -10.33 11.21 -20.68
C LYS A 140 -9.69 11.47 -22.05
N ALA A 141 -10.47 11.90 -23.04
CA ALA A 141 -9.97 12.20 -24.38
C ALA A 141 -9.02 13.41 -24.38
N ARG A 142 -9.33 14.45 -23.60
CA ARG A 142 -8.46 15.63 -23.44
C ARG A 142 -7.10 15.25 -22.87
N LEU A 143 -7.09 14.53 -21.75
CA LEU A 143 -5.85 14.08 -21.10
C LEU A 143 -5.08 13.07 -21.97
N ALA A 144 -5.76 12.15 -22.65
CA ALA A 144 -5.12 11.17 -23.54
C ALA A 144 -4.36 11.83 -24.70
N ARG A 145 -4.82 12.99 -25.21
CA ARG A 145 -4.13 13.70 -26.30
C ARG A 145 -2.76 14.26 -25.91
N ILE A 146 -2.54 14.52 -24.62
CA ILE A 146 -1.29 15.08 -24.10
C ILE A 146 -0.45 14.05 -23.34
N ALA A 147 -1.03 12.90 -23.00
CA ALA A 147 -0.38 11.84 -22.27
C ALA A 147 0.65 11.09 -23.13
N ASP A 148 1.77 10.72 -22.53
CA ASP A 148 2.77 9.82 -23.12
C ASP A 148 2.61 8.42 -22.50
N GLU A 149 1.53 7.73 -22.88
CA GLU A 149 1.23 6.37 -22.39
C GLU A 149 2.33 5.39 -22.80
N GLY A 150 2.90 5.53 -24.00
CA GLY A 150 3.96 4.64 -24.48
C GLY A 150 5.20 4.69 -23.59
N ALA A 151 5.69 5.88 -23.25
CA ALA A 151 6.84 6.02 -22.35
C ALA A 151 6.51 5.54 -20.93
N TRP A 152 5.31 5.84 -20.41
CA TRP A 152 4.89 5.34 -19.11
C TRP A 152 4.88 3.81 -19.06
N ARG A 153 4.24 3.16 -20.02
CA ARG A 153 4.12 1.69 -20.09
C ARG A 153 5.47 0.99 -20.18
N ALA A 154 6.43 1.58 -20.90
CA ALA A 154 7.78 1.04 -20.97
C ALA A 154 8.48 1.07 -19.60
N ASP A 155 8.34 2.17 -18.85
CA ASP A 155 8.91 2.29 -17.51
C ASP A 155 8.17 1.43 -16.47
N GLU A 156 6.84 1.30 -16.60
CA GLU A 156 6.02 0.39 -15.78
C GLU A 156 6.45 -1.06 -15.96
N ALA A 157 6.61 -1.52 -17.21
CA ALA A 157 7.11 -2.85 -17.50
C ALA A 157 8.53 -3.08 -16.97
N ALA A 158 9.41 -2.06 -17.07
CA ALA A 158 10.76 -2.14 -16.54
C ALA A 158 10.79 -2.17 -15.00
N ARG A 159 9.90 -1.44 -14.32
CA ARG A 159 9.72 -1.50 -12.86
C ARG A 159 9.25 -2.89 -12.44
N ASP A 160 8.26 -3.43 -13.13
CA ASP A 160 7.60 -4.69 -12.78
C ASP A 160 8.45 -5.93 -13.10
N THR A 161 9.48 -5.81 -13.94
CA THR A 161 10.35 -6.93 -14.31
C THR A 161 11.44 -7.16 -13.24
N PRO A 162 11.37 -8.26 -12.45
CA PRO A 162 12.42 -8.57 -11.48
C PRO A 162 13.69 -9.05 -12.18
N GLY A 163 14.85 -8.82 -11.54
CA GLY A 163 16.12 -9.37 -12.01
C GLY A 163 16.17 -10.91 -11.96
N MET A 164 15.44 -11.52 -11.04
CA MET A 164 15.24 -12.96 -10.93
C MET A 164 13.81 -13.24 -10.46
N ARG A 165 13.08 -14.10 -11.18
CA ARG A 165 11.74 -14.54 -10.77
C ARG A 165 11.85 -15.62 -9.70
N ILE A 166 11.04 -15.49 -8.66
CA ILE A 166 11.00 -16.44 -7.54
C ILE A 166 9.82 -17.40 -7.74
N ASP A 167 10.10 -18.70 -7.72
CA ASP A 167 9.07 -19.73 -7.61
C ASP A 167 8.81 -20.04 -6.12
N PHE A 168 7.89 -19.30 -5.51
CA PHE A 168 7.56 -19.44 -4.08
C PHE A 168 7.06 -20.84 -3.73
N SER A 169 6.41 -21.53 -4.67
CA SER A 169 5.87 -22.88 -4.44
C SER A 169 6.95 -23.93 -4.25
N ALA A 170 8.09 -23.73 -4.92
CA ALA A 170 9.25 -24.61 -4.88
C ALA A 170 10.25 -24.28 -3.74
N LEU A 171 10.09 -23.14 -3.07
CA LEU A 171 11.00 -22.76 -1.99
C LEU A 171 10.82 -23.67 -0.75
N PRO A 172 11.93 -24.14 -0.14
CA PRO A 172 11.92 -24.65 1.22
C PRO A 172 11.35 -23.61 2.20
N LEU A 173 10.68 -24.06 3.25
CA LEU A 173 10.01 -23.18 4.23
C LEU A 173 10.93 -22.07 4.79
N PRO A 174 12.21 -22.31 5.15
CA PRO A 174 13.10 -21.25 5.62
C PRO A 174 13.49 -20.22 4.55
N ASP A 175 13.57 -20.64 3.28
CA ASP A 175 13.80 -19.71 2.16
C ASP A 175 12.55 -18.89 1.85
N LEU A 176 11.38 -19.53 1.93
CA LEU A 176 10.09 -18.87 1.77
C LEU A 176 9.85 -17.81 2.85
N ALA A 177 10.16 -18.10 4.12
CA ALA A 177 10.07 -17.14 5.22
C ALA A 177 10.99 -15.92 4.98
N ARG A 178 12.23 -16.14 4.52
CA ARG A 178 13.15 -15.05 4.14
C ARG A 178 12.60 -14.22 2.98
N ALA A 179 12.06 -14.88 1.96
CA ALA A 179 11.48 -14.20 0.81
C ALA A 179 10.23 -13.38 1.21
N PHE A 180 9.40 -13.88 2.12
CA PHE A 180 8.28 -13.14 2.72
C PHE A 180 8.76 -11.84 3.37
N VAL A 181 9.76 -11.95 4.27
CA VAL A 181 10.33 -10.80 4.99
C VAL A 181 10.92 -9.78 4.01
N GLU A 182 11.66 -10.24 3.00
CA GLU A 182 12.27 -9.37 2.00
C GLU A 182 11.22 -8.65 1.15
N GLN A 183 10.23 -9.36 0.61
CA GLN A 183 9.24 -8.73 -0.28
C GLN A 183 8.33 -7.76 0.46
N HIS A 184 7.82 -8.12 1.64
CA HIS A 184 6.94 -7.24 2.41
C HIS A 184 7.68 -6.08 3.08
N GLY A 185 8.98 -6.24 3.35
CA GLY A 185 9.82 -5.18 3.91
C GLY A 185 10.17 -4.07 2.91
N LYS A 186 10.08 -4.31 1.60
CA LYS A 186 10.45 -3.33 0.57
C LYS A 186 9.55 -2.09 0.59
N PRO A 187 10.11 -0.89 0.32
CA PRO A 187 9.31 0.28 -0.03
C PRO A 187 8.41 -0.01 -1.23
N GLU A 188 7.22 0.59 -1.27
CA GLU A 188 6.23 0.35 -2.32
C GLU A 188 6.80 0.62 -3.72
N LYS A 189 7.60 1.68 -3.87
CA LYS A 189 8.28 2.03 -5.13
C LYS A 189 9.19 0.92 -5.69
N ASP A 190 9.68 0.01 -4.85
CA ASP A 190 10.61 -1.06 -5.21
C ASP A 190 9.94 -2.43 -5.33
N ARG A 191 8.61 -2.50 -5.17
CA ARG A 191 7.85 -3.71 -5.44
C ARG A 191 7.79 -3.95 -6.95
N ASP A 192 7.97 -5.21 -7.32
CA ASP A 192 7.93 -5.72 -8.69
C ASP A 192 7.02 -6.96 -8.76
N ALA A 193 7.03 -7.67 -9.90
CA ALA A 193 6.20 -8.86 -10.08
C ALA A 193 6.44 -9.97 -9.04
N ASN A 194 7.58 -10.03 -8.35
CA ASN A 194 7.77 -10.99 -7.26
C ASN A 194 6.90 -10.68 -6.04
N TRP A 195 6.64 -9.40 -5.75
CA TRP A 195 5.74 -9.02 -4.67
C TRP A 195 4.30 -9.47 -4.98
N HIS A 196 3.84 -9.26 -6.22
CA HIS A 196 2.54 -9.74 -6.68
C HIS A 196 2.44 -11.28 -6.68
N ALA A 197 3.50 -11.96 -7.11
CA ALA A 197 3.55 -13.42 -7.08
C ALA A 197 3.55 -13.99 -5.65
N LEU A 198 4.16 -13.30 -4.68
CA LEU A 198 4.06 -13.68 -3.27
C LEU A 198 2.62 -13.54 -2.75
N ALA A 199 1.98 -12.39 -2.97
CA ALA A 199 0.60 -12.16 -2.54
C ALA A 199 -0.39 -13.17 -3.15
N GLU A 200 -0.19 -13.52 -4.41
CA GLU A 200 -0.91 -14.61 -5.07
C GLU A 200 -0.69 -15.97 -4.40
N PHE A 201 0.57 -16.29 -4.11
CA PHE A 201 0.94 -17.55 -3.48
C PHE A 201 0.40 -17.66 -2.05
N GLU A 202 0.42 -16.58 -1.26
CA GLU A 202 -0.19 -16.51 0.07
C GLU A 202 -1.69 -16.84 0.01
N ARG A 203 -2.41 -16.24 -0.94
CA ARG A 203 -3.83 -16.54 -1.16
C ARG A 203 -4.05 -18.01 -1.52
N GLN A 204 -3.21 -18.57 -2.40
CA GLN A 204 -3.27 -20.00 -2.74
C GLN A 204 -2.98 -20.91 -1.54
N LEU A 205 -2.03 -20.54 -0.67
CA LEU A 205 -1.76 -21.28 0.57
C LEU A 205 -3.00 -21.30 1.46
N LEU A 206 -3.65 -20.15 1.66
CA LEU A 206 -4.85 -20.06 2.49
C LEU A 206 -5.99 -20.93 1.94
N ASP A 207 -6.21 -20.89 0.63
CA ASP A 207 -7.30 -21.63 -0.03
C ASP A 207 -7.07 -23.16 -0.05
N GLN A 208 -5.81 -23.60 -0.22
CA GLN A 208 -5.50 -24.99 -0.54
C GLN A 208 -4.83 -25.76 0.60
N ASN A 209 -4.07 -25.05 1.45
CA ASN A 209 -3.28 -25.64 2.52
C ASN A 209 -3.05 -24.62 3.66
N PRO A 210 -4.10 -24.26 4.42
CA PRO A 210 -4.00 -23.27 5.50
C PRO A 210 -3.03 -23.71 6.60
N ASP A 211 -2.81 -25.02 6.76
CA ASP A 211 -1.78 -25.56 7.65
C ASP A 211 -0.36 -25.12 7.23
N ARG A 212 -0.06 -25.10 5.93
CA ARG A 212 1.23 -24.59 5.42
C ARG A 212 1.34 -23.07 5.54
N ALA A 213 0.22 -22.34 5.51
CA ALA A 213 0.22 -20.92 5.84
C ALA A 213 0.65 -20.70 7.30
N ILE A 214 0.13 -21.51 8.23
CA ILE A 214 0.55 -21.46 9.65
C ILE A 214 2.02 -21.84 9.80
N ASP A 215 2.52 -22.85 9.08
CA ASP A 215 3.97 -23.16 9.05
C ASP A 215 4.80 -21.96 8.62
N LEU A 216 4.36 -21.21 7.61
CA LEU A 216 5.03 -20.01 7.14
C LEU A 216 5.01 -18.91 8.19
N VAL A 217 3.88 -18.68 8.86
CA VAL A 217 3.78 -17.70 9.97
C VAL A 217 4.80 -18.02 11.06
N LEU A 218 4.89 -19.28 11.49
CA LEU A 218 5.86 -19.72 12.50
C LEU A 218 7.29 -19.52 12.02
N ALA A 219 7.61 -19.92 10.79
CA ALA A 219 8.95 -19.77 10.23
C ALA A 219 9.38 -18.29 10.06
N VAL A 220 8.45 -17.39 9.72
CA VAL A 220 8.72 -15.94 9.71
C VAL A 220 8.97 -15.44 11.11
N LEU A 221 8.15 -15.86 12.08
CA LEU A 221 8.29 -15.45 13.47
C LEU A 221 9.63 -15.89 14.07
N GLU A 222 10.18 -17.04 13.66
CA GLU A 222 11.52 -17.48 14.07
C GLU A 222 12.63 -16.51 13.67
N ILE A 223 12.52 -15.85 12.52
CA ILE A 223 13.59 -15.01 11.95
C ILE A 223 13.35 -13.50 12.07
N GLU A 224 12.12 -13.08 12.34
CA GLU A 224 11.72 -11.67 12.33
C GLU A 224 11.30 -11.18 13.72
N THR A 225 11.68 -9.95 14.06
CA THR A 225 11.36 -9.29 15.34
C THR A 225 10.79 -7.89 15.18
N ASP A 226 10.84 -7.32 13.97
CA ASP A 226 10.33 -5.98 13.69
C ASP A 226 8.81 -5.89 13.89
N ALA A 227 8.36 -4.89 14.65
CA ALA A 227 6.96 -4.77 15.05
C ALA A 227 6.03 -4.49 13.86
N ASN A 228 6.46 -3.70 12.86
CA ASN A 228 5.61 -3.35 11.73
C ASN A 228 5.43 -4.55 10.79
N LEU A 229 6.50 -5.31 10.56
CA LEU A 229 6.41 -6.53 9.77
C LEU A 229 5.58 -7.61 10.46
N LEU A 230 5.75 -7.78 11.78
CA LEU A 230 4.92 -8.71 12.55
C LEU A 230 3.45 -8.27 12.60
N ALA A 231 3.16 -6.97 12.63
CA ALA A 231 1.79 -6.47 12.53
C ALA A 231 1.15 -6.81 11.17
N LEU A 232 1.90 -6.68 10.07
CA LEU A 232 1.46 -7.10 8.74
C LEU A 232 1.24 -8.62 8.66
N LEU A 233 2.15 -9.41 9.25
CA LEU A 233 2.00 -10.87 9.32
C LEU A 233 0.72 -11.27 10.08
N ALA A 234 0.42 -10.56 11.18
CA ALA A 234 -0.77 -10.77 11.99
C ALA A 234 -2.06 -10.42 11.23
N ALA A 235 -2.19 -9.19 10.73
CA ALA A 235 -3.37 -8.68 10.02
C ALA A 235 -3.53 -9.24 8.59
N GLY A 236 -2.51 -9.95 8.09
CA GLY A 236 -2.50 -10.57 6.77
C GLY A 236 -2.61 -12.09 6.86
N LEU A 237 -1.48 -12.78 6.74
CA LEU A 237 -1.45 -14.23 6.57
C LEU A 237 -2.04 -14.98 7.77
N LEU A 238 -1.75 -14.56 9.01
CA LEU A 238 -2.26 -15.23 10.20
C LEU A 238 -3.76 -15.04 10.37
N GLU A 239 -4.26 -13.81 10.23
CA GLU A 239 -5.70 -13.50 10.30
C GLU A 239 -6.50 -14.37 9.34
N ASN A 240 -6.09 -14.42 8.08
CA ASN A 240 -6.81 -15.19 7.07
C ASN A 240 -6.65 -16.71 7.21
N ALA A 241 -5.64 -17.18 7.94
CA ALA A 241 -5.46 -18.61 8.21
C ALA A 241 -6.34 -19.11 9.37
N ILE A 242 -6.88 -18.20 10.20
CA ILE A 242 -7.70 -18.56 11.35
C ILE A 242 -9.12 -18.90 10.87
N GLY A 243 -9.58 -20.10 11.22
CA GLY A 243 -10.92 -20.55 10.92
C GLY A 243 -11.28 -21.82 11.69
N PRO A 244 -12.50 -22.34 11.50
CA PRO A 244 -12.98 -23.54 12.19
C PRO A 244 -12.06 -24.76 12.04
N ASP A 245 -11.41 -24.90 10.88
CA ASP A 245 -10.55 -26.04 10.57
C ASP A 245 -9.15 -25.92 11.16
N THR A 246 -8.69 -24.70 11.45
CA THR A 246 -7.31 -24.42 11.88
C THR A 246 -7.21 -24.00 13.35
N ILE A 247 -8.30 -23.59 13.99
CA ILE A 247 -8.30 -23.03 15.35
C ILE A 247 -7.69 -23.97 16.40
N VAL A 248 -7.90 -25.29 16.30
CA VAL A 248 -7.29 -26.26 17.22
C VAL A 248 -5.76 -26.23 17.13
N ARG A 249 -5.23 -26.06 15.92
CA ARG A 249 -3.80 -25.89 15.71
C ARG A 249 -3.31 -24.55 16.26
N ILE A 250 -4.03 -23.45 15.98
CA ILE A 250 -3.70 -22.11 16.49
C ILE A 250 -3.59 -22.13 18.03
N GLU A 251 -4.55 -22.74 18.73
CA GLU A 251 -4.51 -22.90 20.18
C GLU A 251 -3.27 -23.66 20.66
N ARG A 252 -2.96 -24.79 20.00
CA ARG A 252 -1.78 -25.58 20.33
C ARG A 252 -0.49 -24.77 20.20
N GLU A 253 -0.32 -24.07 19.09
CA GLU A 253 0.88 -23.25 18.85
C GLU A 253 0.94 -22.06 19.81
N ALA A 254 -0.20 -21.45 20.14
CA ALA A 254 -0.27 -20.37 21.12
C ALA A 254 0.10 -20.83 22.54
N VAL A 255 -0.21 -22.07 22.92
CA VAL A 255 0.24 -22.65 24.19
C VAL A 255 1.75 -22.89 24.18
N ALA A 256 2.28 -23.40 23.05
CA ALA A 256 3.68 -23.78 22.93
C ALA A 256 4.66 -22.61 22.76
N ASP A 257 4.24 -21.53 22.09
CA ASP A 257 5.10 -20.38 21.76
C ASP A 257 4.47 -19.06 22.22
N GLN A 258 5.13 -18.41 23.18
CA GLN A 258 4.74 -17.10 23.70
C GLN A 258 4.76 -16.00 22.63
N ARG A 259 5.72 -16.04 21.69
CA ARG A 259 5.81 -15.05 20.62
C ARG A 259 4.64 -15.19 19.67
N PHE A 260 4.25 -16.43 19.34
CA PHE A 260 3.08 -16.70 18.51
C PHE A 260 1.81 -16.25 19.22
N ARG A 261 1.71 -16.49 20.53
CA ARG A 261 0.62 -15.97 21.36
C ARG A 261 0.53 -14.43 21.32
N SER A 262 1.66 -13.74 21.41
CA SER A 262 1.69 -12.27 21.31
C SER A 262 1.28 -11.79 19.92
N LEU A 263 1.70 -12.49 18.85
CA LEU A 263 1.35 -12.16 17.47
C LEU A 263 -0.17 -12.19 17.23
N LEU A 264 -0.89 -13.14 17.85
CA LEU A 264 -2.36 -13.21 17.78
C LEU A 264 -3.05 -11.95 18.31
N GLY A 265 -2.39 -11.17 19.17
CA GLY A 265 -2.92 -9.89 19.65
C GLY A 265 -3.05 -8.82 18.55
N GLY A 266 -2.45 -9.03 17.37
CA GLY A 266 -2.56 -8.15 16.20
C GLY A 266 -3.59 -8.58 15.16
N VAL A 267 -4.30 -9.69 15.37
CA VAL A 267 -5.29 -10.25 14.41
C VAL A 267 -6.65 -9.57 14.57
N TRP A 268 -7.34 -9.27 13.46
CA TRP A 268 -8.65 -8.61 13.46
C TRP A 268 -9.81 -9.61 13.29
N TYR A 269 -10.10 -10.40 14.32
CA TYR A 269 -11.13 -11.45 14.27
C TYR A 269 -12.56 -10.99 14.63
N HIS A 270 -12.88 -9.71 14.49
CA HIS A 270 -14.17 -9.14 14.94
C HIS A 270 -15.39 -9.64 14.16
N ASN A 271 -15.19 -10.04 12.89
CA ASN A 271 -16.26 -10.57 12.02
C ASN A 271 -16.42 -12.09 12.13
N GLU A 272 -15.61 -12.76 12.94
CA GLU A 272 -15.71 -14.21 13.14
C GLU A 272 -16.93 -14.59 13.98
N SER A 273 -17.28 -15.88 13.92
CA SER A 273 -18.35 -16.45 14.75
C SER A 273 -18.08 -16.21 16.25
N ASP A 274 -19.14 -16.02 17.04
CA ASP A 274 -19.01 -15.78 18.48
C ASP A 274 -18.17 -16.86 19.19
N GLU A 275 -18.28 -18.11 18.72
CA GLU A 275 -17.47 -19.23 19.22
C GLU A 275 -15.98 -19.03 18.94
N LEU A 276 -15.62 -18.72 17.70
CA LEU A 276 -14.22 -18.53 17.31
C LEU A 276 -13.62 -17.30 18.02
N ARG A 277 -14.38 -16.20 18.12
CA ARG A 277 -13.94 -15.02 18.89
C ARG A 277 -13.70 -15.35 20.36
N ALA A 278 -14.59 -16.11 21.01
CA ALA A 278 -14.43 -16.46 22.42
C ALA A 278 -13.16 -17.27 22.68
N ARG A 279 -12.79 -18.17 21.76
CA ARG A 279 -11.56 -18.96 21.83
C ARG A 279 -10.32 -18.10 21.65
N LEU A 280 -10.32 -17.21 20.66
CA LEU A 280 -9.22 -16.25 20.44
C LEU A 280 -9.06 -15.28 21.61
N ASP A 281 -10.17 -14.76 22.15
CA ASP A 281 -10.17 -13.89 23.33
C ASP A 281 -9.53 -14.57 24.56
N ALA A 282 -9.76 -15.87 24.74
CA ALA A 282 -9.15 -16.62 25.85
C ALA A 282 -7.62 -16.60 25.73
N ILE A 283 -7.09 -16.86 24.52
CA ILE A 283 -5.65 -16.83 24.24
C ILE A 283 -5.07 -15.43 24.47
N VAL A 284 -5.69 -14.39 23.90
CA VAL A 284 -5.18 -13.01 23.94
C VAL A 284 -5.23 -12.43 25.36
N LYS A 285 -6.25 -12.76 26.16
CA LYS A 285 -6.35 -12.33 27.56
C LYS A 285 -5.23 -12.93 28.42
N GLU A 286 -4.91 -14.21 28.23
CA GLU A 286 -3.81 -14.87 28.94
C GLU A 286 -2.44 -14.29 28.56
N ALA A 287 -2.26 -13.82 27.33
CA ALA A 287 -1.02 -13.18 26.89
C ALA A 287 -0.76 -11.80 27.53
N ARG A 288 -1.83 -11.14 28.00
CA ARG A 288 -1.81 -9.80 28.61
C ARG A 288 -1.75 -9.83 30.15
N ALA A 289 -1.94 -11.00 30.75
CA ALA A 289 -1.88 -11.24 32.20
C ALA A 289 -0.44 -11.52 32.66
#